data_AF-A0A849SVR2-F1
#
_entry.id   AF-A0A849SVR2-F1
#
_cell.length_a   1.000
_cell.length_b   1.000
_cell.length_c   1.000
_cell.angle_alpha   90.00
_cell.angle_beta   90.00
_cell.angle_gamma   90.00
#
_symmetry.space_group_name_H-M   'P 1'
#
loop_
_entity.id
_entity.type
_entity.pdbx_description
1 polymer ?
#
loop_
_entity_poly.entity_id
_entity_poly.type
_entity_poly.pdbx_seq_one_letter_code
_entity_poly.pdbx_strand_id
1 'polypeptide(L)' 'MFKIPMGNKEKKETNISVRVRATVLERLKEMADRNSVSQSKIIEALVDQAYEQMDKTNIKKSKKKSSK' A
#
# COMPACT_ATOMS: atom_id res chain seq x y z
N MET A 1 -1.89 -29.44 -15.42
CA MET A 1 -1.58 -28.01 -15.63
C MET A 1 -2.77 -27.18 -15.20
N PHE A 2 -2.70 -26.49 -14.06
CA PHE A 2 -3.74 -25.57 -13.61
C PHE A 2 -3.40 -24.17 -14.14
N LYS A 3 -4.22 -23.62 -15.04
CA LYS A 3 -4.14 -22.23 -15.48
C LYS A 3 -5.02 -21.40 -14.55
N ILE A 4 -4.43 -20.46 -13.82
CA ILE A 4 -5.18 -19.47 -13.05
C ILE A 4 -5.83 -18.52 -14.07
N PRO A 5 -7.17 -18.38 -14.07
CA PRO A 5 -7.80 -17.40 -14.95
C PRO A 5 -7.35 -15.99 -14.51
N MET A 6 -6.68 -15.28 -15.41
CA MET A 6 -6.58 -13.82 -15.37
C MET A 6 -7.98 -13.25 -15.61
N GLY A 7 -8.81 -13.33 -14.58
CA GLY A 7 -10.04 -12.57 -14.53
C GLY A 7 -9.66 -11.11 -14.36
N ASN A 8 -9.93 -10.31 -15.39
CA ASN A 8 -10.16 -8.87 -15.25
C ASN A 8 -11.30 -8.69 -14.25
N LYS A 9 -10.98 -8.73 -12.95
CA LYS A 9 -11.88 -8.24 -11.91
C LYS A 9 -11.80 -6.73 -12.00
N GLU A 10 -12.90 -6.11 -12.42
CA GLU A 10 -13.20 -4.75 -11.99
C GLU A 10 -12.75 -4.61 -10.54
N LYS A 11 -11.84 -3.69 -10.26
CA LYS A 11 -11.39 -3.42 -8.89
C LYS A 11 -12.57 -2.79 -8.15
N LYS A 12 -13.51 -3.61 -7.72
CA LYS A 12 -14.63 -3.18 -6.88
C LYS A 12 -14.04 -2.70 -5.56
N GLU A 13 -14.42 -1.48 -5.18
CA GLU A 13 -14.12 -0.95 -3.85
C GLU A 13 -14.57 -2.00 -2.82
N THR A 14 -13.61 -2.46 -2.02
CA THR A 14 -13.84 -3.50 -1.02
C THR A 14 -13.60 -2.87 0.34
N ASN A 15 -14.63 -2.89 1.19
CA ASN A 15 -14.51 -2.38 2.53
C ASN A 15 -13.71 -3.36 3.40
N ILE A 16 -12.68 -2.85 4.06
CA ILE A 16 -11.86 -3.60 5.00
C ILE A 16 -11.89 -2.93 6.37
N SER A 17 -11.88 -3.73 7.44
CA SER A 17 -11.73 -3.24 8.81
C SER A 17 -10.36 -3.66 9.33
N VAL A 18 -9.63 -2.71 9.90
CA VAL A 18 -8.25 -2.91 10.36
C VAL A 18 -8.11 -2.39 11.78
N ARG A 19 -7.44 -3.16 12.64
CA ARG A 19 -7.12 -2.71 14.01
C ARG A 19 -5.80 -1.96 14.00
N VAL A 20 -5.81 -0.72 14.48
CA VAL A 20 -4.62 0.15 14.60
C VAL A 20 -4.47 0.68 16.02
N ARG A 21 -3.26 1.11 16.37
CA ARG A 21 -3.02 1.79 17.66
C ARG A 21 -3.67 3.18 17.65
N ALA A 22 -4.12 3.64 18.82
CA ALA A 22 -4.73 4.97 18.99
C ALA A 22 -3.85 6.10 18.44
N THR A 23 -2.54 6.04 18.73
CA THR A 23 -1.56 7.03 18.26
C THR A 23 -1.45 7.12 16.73
N VAL A 24 -1.71 6.02 16.01
CA VAL A 24 -1.71 6.01 14.54
C VAL A 24 -2.99 6.65 14.01
N LEU A 25 -4.13 6.37 14.66
CA LEU A 25 -5.42 6.99 14.29
C LEU A 25 -5.37 8.51 14.42
N GLU A 26 -4.77 9.03 15.50
CA GLU A 26 -4.63 10.47 15.72
C GLU A 26 -3.78 11.13 14.62
N ARG A 27 -2.62 10.55 14.31
CA ARG A 27 -1.77 11.04 13.20
C ARG A 27 -2.50 10.98 11.86
N LEU A 28 -3.30 9.95 11.63
CA LEU A 28 -4.04 9.78 10.39
C LEU A 28 -5.17 10.81 10.25
N LYS A 29 -5.84 11.16 11.35
CA LYS A 29 -6.79 12.28 11.40
C LYS A 29 -6.11 13.61 11.11
N GLU A 30 -4.97 13.88 11.75
CA GLU A 30 -4.22 15.13 11.55
C GLU A 30 -3.76 15.27 10.09
N MET A 31 -3.25 14.19 9.48
CA MET A 31 -2.86 14.20 8.07
C MET A 31 -4.06 14.39 7.13
N ALA A 32 -5.20 13.77 7.43
CA ALA A 32 -6.43 13.94 6.66
C ALA A 32 -6.92 15.40 6.69
N ASP A 33 -6.95 16.00 7.89
CA ASP A 33 -7.36 17.39 8.12
C ASP A 33 -6.42 18.39 7.40
N ARG A 34 -5.11 18.25 7.59
CA ARG A 34 -4.09 19.12 6.98
C ARG A 34 -4.09 19.11 5.46
N ASN A 35 -4.50 18.01 4.84
CA ASN A 35 -4.53 17.85 3.39
C ASN A 35 -5.95 17.99 2.81
N SER A 36 -6.97 18.24 3.63
CA SER A 36 -8.38 18.30 3.23
C SER A 36 -8.84 17.07 2.42
N VAL A 37 -8.41 15.87 2.84
CA VAL A 37 -8.75 14.60 2.19
C VAL A 37 -9.31 13.59 3.18
N SER A 38 -9.98 12.55 2.68
CA SER A 38 -10.48 11.47 3.52
C SER A 38 -9.34 10.63 4.10
N GLN A 39 -9.57 10.06 5.27
CA GLN A 39 -8.66 9.12 5.90
C GLN A 39 -8.32 7.93 4.98
N SER A 40 -9.31 7.44 4.21
CA SER A 40 -9.13 6.37 3.24
C SER A 40 -8.09 6.72 2.18
N LYS A 41 -8.11 7.96 1.67
CA LYS A 41 -7.16 8.42 0.65
C LYS A 41 -5.73 8.49 1.16
N ILE A 42 -5.55 8.89 2.42
CA ILE A 42 -4.25 8.86 3.10
C ILE A 42 -3.76 7.42 3.24
N ILE A 43 -4.63 6.48 3.64
CA ILE A 43 -4.28 5.07 3.77
C ILE A 43 -3.86 4.48 2.42
N GLU A 44 -4.62 4.72 1.35
CA GLU A 44 -4.27 4.31 -0.01
C GLU A 44 -2.87 4.79 -0.41
N ALA A 45 -2.60 6.10 -0.25
CA ALA A 45 -1.31 6.68 -0.62
C ALA A 45 -0.14 6.10 0.20
N LEU A 46 -0.34 5.87 1.50
CA LEU A 46 0.67 5.24 2.35
C LEU A 46 0.95 3.79 1.96
N VAL A 47 -0.10 3.04 1.57
CA VAL A 47 0.04 1.66 1.10
C VAL A 47 0.79 1.62 -0.24
N ASP A 48 0.41 2.45 -1.21
CA ASP A 48 1.12 2.55 -2.50
C ASP A 48 2.60 2.90 -2.29
N GLN A 49 2.89 3.91 -1.45
CA GLN A 49 4.27 4.31 -1.15
C GLN A 49 5.06 3.18 -0.47
N ALA A 50 4.44 2.41 0.44
CA ALA A 50 5.08 1.27 1.08
C ALA A 50 5.41 0.17 0.05
N TYR A 51 4.49 -0.15 -0.86
CA TYR A 51 4.73 -1.11 -1.94
C TYR A 51 5.84 -0.67 -2.88
N GLU A 52 5.84 0.60 -3.30
CA GLU A 52 6.92 1.16 -4.12
C GLU A 52 8.29 1.06 -3.44
N GLN A 53 8.37 1.33 -2.13
CA GLN A 53 9.61 1.21 -1.38
C GLN A 53 10.07 -0.25 -1.25
N MET A 54 9.15 -1.19 -1.05
CA MET A 54 9.46 -2.63 -1.03
C MET A 54 9.98 -3.11 -2.39
N ASP A 55 9.36 -2.66 -3.49
CA ASP A 55 9.77 -2.98 -4.85
C ASP A 55 11.18 -2.43 -5.15
N LYS A 56 11.43 -1.15 -4.86
CA LYS A 56 12.75 -0.52 -5.00
C LYS A 56 13.82 -1.22 -4.14
N THR A 57 13.44 -1.72 -2.96
CA THR A 57 14.35 -2.46 -2.07
C THR A 57 14.66 -3.87 -2.61
N ASN A 58 13.70 -4.55 -3.22
CA ASN A 58 13.92 -5.83 -3.91
C ASN A 58 14.77 -5.66 -5.18
N ILE A 59 14.54 -4.61 -5.98
CA ILE A 59 15.34 -4.30 -7.16
C ILE A 59 16.81 -4.00 -6.78
N LYS A 60 17.05 -3.24 -5.71
CA LYS A 60 18.43 -2.98 -5.21
C LYS A 60 19.12 -4.25 -4.72
N LYS A 61 18.40 -5.19 -4.09
CA LYS A 61 18.97 -6.49 -3.66
C LYS A 61 19.31 -7.39 -4.84
N SER A 62 18.52 -7.39 -5.92
CA SER A 62 18.78 -8.20 -7.11
C SER A 62 19.98 -7.73 -7.93
N LYS A 63 20.21 -6.40 -8.05
CA LYS A 63 21.42 -5.88 -8.74
C LYS A 63 22.72 -6.21 -8.02
N LYS A 64 22.73 -6.41 -6.70
CA LYS A 64 23.93 -6.75 -5.94
C LYS A 64 24.35 -8.23 -6.05
N LYS A 65 23.47 -9.11 -6.56
CA LYS A 65 23.77 -10.55 -6.73
C LYS A 65 24.26 -10.95 -8.13
N SER A 66 24.20 -10.08 -9.12
CA SER A 66 24.59 -10.40 -10.51
C SER A 66 25.98 -9.87 -10.91
N SER A 67 26.83 -9.50 -9.94
CA SER A 67 28.19 -9.02 -10.18
C SER A 67 29.20 -9.70 -9.26
N LYS A 68 29.05 -11.00 -9.03
CA LYS A 68 30.08 -11.82 -8.40
C LYS A 68 30.41 -13.00 -9.28
#